data_AF-A0A1M2VS01-F1
#
_entry.id   AF-A0A1M2VS01-F1
#
_cell.length_a   1.000
_cell.length_b   1.000
_cell.length_c   1.000
_cell.angle_alpha   90.00
_cell.angle_beta   90.00
_cell.angle_gamma   90.00
#
_symmetry.space_group_name_H-M   'P 1'
#
loop_
_entity.id
_entity.type
_entity.pdbx_description
1 polymer ?
#
loop_
_entity_poly.entity_id
_entity_poly.type
_entity_poly.pdbx_seq_one_letter_code
_entity_poly.pdbx_strand_id
1 'polypeptide(L)'
;MARSPTFSGPFAALLHLLCLVSPLYTQTAHAAVAVAPPASPPPANANVVYSNFMGVSLELSFINYYFGNSTDQIPQPVVSYLSALQTRGSGKPVRLRLGGNSMDSSTYVPSQPDIIEFTDPNANSNDRPVNYGPQLFDVMKGVSTAVGGAQFLVGEPSQT
;
A
#
# COMPACT_ATOMS: atom_id res chain seq x y z
N MET A 1 42.59 14.85 20.94
CA MET A 1 41.99 14.63 22.28
C MET A 1 41.17 15.87 22.62
N ALA A 2 39.92 15.94 22.14
CA ALA A 2 39.07 17.12 22.28
C ALA A 2 38.22 17.00 23.55
N ARG A 3 38.26 18.01 24.41
CA ARG A 3 37.48 18.09 25.66
C ARG A 3 36.07 18.56 25.33
N SER A 4 35.07 17.76 25.70
CA SER A 4 33.67 18.17 25.74
C SER A 4 33.44 19.22 26.83
N PRO A 5 32.75 20.33 26.57
CA PRO A 5 32.33 21.24 27.64
C PRO A 5 31.08 20.68 28.32
N THR A 6 31.19 20.33 29.59
CA THR A 6 30.05 20.06 30.47
C THR A 6 29.42 21.38 30.91
N PHE A 7 28.22 21.70 30.41
CA PHE A 7 27.41 22.79 30.93
C PHE A 7 26.60 22.29 32.14
N SER A 8 27.03 22.63 33.35
CA SER A 8 26.27 22.43 34.59
C SER A 8 25.73 23.76 35.08
N GLY A 9 24.45 24.04 34.79
CA GLY A 9 23.77 25.23 35.30
C GLY A 9 22.26 25.20 35.05
N PRO A 10 21.47 25.94 35.86
CA PRO A 10 19.99 25.94 35.83
C PRO A 10 19.37 26.35 34.47
N PHE A 11 20.16 26.87 33.53
CA PHE A 11 19.74 27.12 32.16
C PHE A 11 19.44 25.84 31.35
N ALA A 12 20.12 24.72 31.65
CA ALA A 12 19.85 23.45 30.98
C ALA A 12 18.47 22.87 31.35
N ALA A 13 17.98 23.15 32.57
CA ALA A 13 16.67 22.71 33.03
C ALA A 13 15.52 23.51 32.37
N LEU A 14 15.74 24.80 32.09
CA LEU A 14 14.73 25.66 31.44
C LEU A 14 14.54 25.30 29.94
N LEU A 15 15.63 24.91 29.26
CA LEU A 15 15.56 24.48 27.85
C LEU A 15 14.90 23.10 27.68
N HIS A 16 15.07 22.19 28.65
CA HIS A 16 14.32 20.92 28.68
C HIS A 16 12.84 21.12 29.02
N LEU A 17 12.51 22.13 29.85
CA LEU A 17 11.12 22.44 30.18
C LEU A 17 10.36 23.07 29.01
N LEU A 18 11.02 23.86 28.15
CA LEU A 18 10.41 24.43 26.94
C LEU A 18 10.11 23.41 25.83
N CYS A 19 10.88 22.30 25.73
CA CYS A 19 10.61 21.25 24.75
C CYS A 19 9.46 20.30 25.14
N LEU A 20 9.02 20.34 26.41
CA LEU A 20 7.90 19.53 26.91
C LEU A 20 6.54 20.25 26.80
N VAL A 21 6.53 21.53 26.41
CA VAL A 21 5.30 22.31 26.20
C VAL A 21 5.12 22.52 24.69
N SER A 22 4.49 21.53 24.08
CA SER A 22 3.61 21.70 22.92
C SER A 22 4.26 22.05 21.58
N PRO A 23 4.17 21.10 20.64
CA PRO A 23 3.14 21.28 19.63
C PRO A 23 1.94 20.47 20.09
N LEU A 24 0.94 21.18 20.62
CA LEU A 24 -0.43 20.75 20.47
C LEU A 24 -0.63 20.65 18.96
N TYR A 25 -0.35 19.47 18.40
CA TYR A 25 -0.82 19.09 17.09
C TYR A 25 -2.33 19.23 17.17
N THR A 26 -2.82 20.37 16.70
CA THR A 26 -4.20 20.56 16.35
C THR A 26 -4.46 19.59 15.22
N GLN A 27 -4.80 18.35 15.57
CA GLN A 27 -5.48 17.45 14.67
C GLN A 27 -6.81 18.14 14.35
N THR A 28 -6.82 18.91 13.27
CA THR A 28 -8.06 19.32 12.64
C THR A 28 -8.68 18.05 12.10
N ALA A 29 -9.42 17.33 12.95
CA ALA A 29 -10.33 16.30 12.50
C ALA A 29 -11.30 17.02 11.56
N HIS A 30 -11.18 16.79 10.26
CA HIS A 30 -12.17 17.27 9.31
C HIS A 30 -13.53 16.75 9.75
N ALA A 31 -14.49 17.65 9.93
CA ALA A 31 -15.85 17.27 10.25
C ALA A 31 -16.33 16.26 9.21
N ALA A 32 -16.82 15.11 9.67
CA ALA A 32 -17.39 14.12 8.78
C ALA A 32 -18.53 14.79 7.99
N VAL A 33 -18.47 14.72 6.66
CA VAL A 33 -19.57 15.19 5.82
C VAL A 33 -20.74 14.24 6.06
N ALA A 34 -21.82 14.77 6.62
CA ALA A 34 -23.05 14.01 6.82
C ALA A 34 -23.67 13.73 5.43
N VAL A 35 -23.57 12.48 4.99
CA VAL A 35 -24.25 12.00 3.78
C VAL A 35 -25.51 11.28 4.23
N ALA A 36 -26.68 11.82 3.89
CA ALA A 36 -27.95 11.15 4.12
C ALA A 36 -28.26 10.24 2.93
N PRO A 37 -28.70 8.98 3.16
CA PRO A 37 -29.25 8.17 2.08
C PRO A 37 -30.51 8.84 1.51
N PRO A 38 -30.82 8.66 0.22
CA PRO A 38 -32.06 9.17 -0.37
C PRO A 38 -33.28 8.68 0.41
N ALA A 39 -34.26 9.56 0.64
CA ALA A 39 -35.48 9.24 1.39
C ALA A 39 -36.39 8.22 0.69
N SER A 40 -36.15 7.96 -0.61
CA SER A 40 -36.90 7.01 -1.42
C SER A 40 -35.97 5.88 -1.85
N PRO A 41 -36.39 4.60 -1.76
CA PRO A 41 -35.60 3.50 -2.27
C PRO A 41 -35.37 3.66 -3.79
N PRO A 42 -34.21 3.24 -4.32
CA PRO A 42 -33.96 3.28 -5.76
C PRO A 42 -35.03 2.47 -6.52
N PRO A 43 -35.36 2.85 -7.77
CA PRO A 43 -36.19 2.05 -8.66
C PRO A 43 -35.71 0.60 -8.75
N ALA A 44 -36.60 -0.36 -9.02
CA ALA A 44 -36.24 -1.78 -9.13
C ALA A 44 -35.19 -2.07 -10.22
N ASN A 45 -35.05 -1.19 -11.21
CA ASN A 45 -34.05 -1.24 -12.28
C ASN A 45 -32.82 -0.35 -12.02
N ALA A 46 -32.60 0.10 -10.79
CA ALA A 46 -31.43 0.90 -10.44
C ALA A 46 -30.15 0.04 -10.41
N ASN A 47 -29.04 0.63 -10.86
CA ASN A 47 -27.73 0.01 -10.75
C ASN A 47 -27.29 -0.07 -9.28
N VAL A 48 -26.82 -1.24 -8.85
CA VAL A 48 -26.29 -1.45 -7.50
C VAL A 48 -24.77 -1.25 -7.53
N VAL A 49 -24.29 -0.28 -6.75
CA VAL A 49 -22.86 -0.09 -6.51
C VAL A 49 -22.47 -0.82 -5.23
N TYR A 50 -21.61 -1.84 -5.35
CA TYR A 50 -21.13 -2.60 -4.19
C TYR A 50 -20.17 -1.76 -3.33
N SER A 51 -20.13 -2.01 -2.02
CA SER A 51 -19.26 -1.29 -1.08
C SER A 51 -17.76 -1.46 -1.36
N ASN A 52 -17.36 -2.53 -2.06
CA ASN A 52 -16.00 -2.73 -2.58
C ASN A 52 -15.87 -2.44 -4.08
N PHE A 53 -16.67 -1.50 -4.61
CA PHE A 53 -16.55 -1.07 -5.99
C PHE A 53 -15.19 -0.42 -6.28
N MET A 54 -14.67 0.36 -5.33
CA MET A 54 -13.33 0.95 -5.43
C MET A 54 -12.25 -0.13 -5.45
N GLY A 55 -11.32 -0.02 -6.39
CA GLY A 55 -10.11 -0.84 -6.47
C GLY A 55 -8.86 0.01 -6.63
N VAL A 56 -7.70 -0.61 -6.38
CA VAL A 56 -6.37 -0.01 -6.54
C VAL A 56 -5.60 -0.77 -7.61
N SER A 57 -4.97 -0.07 -8.54
CA SER A 57 -4.06 -0.66 -9.53
C SER A 57 -2.61 -0.42 -9.13
N LEU A 58 -1.77 -1.43 -9.27
CA LEU A 58 -0.35 -1.43 -8.96
C LEU A 58 0.44 -1.88 -10.18
N GLU A 59 1.54 -1.19 -10.45
CA GLU A 59 2.54 -1.59 -11.46
C GLU A 59 3.34 -2.79 -10.96
N LEU A 60 3.49 -3.84 -11.79
CA LEU A 60 4.24 -5.05 -11.45
C LEU A 60 5.67 -4.72 -11.05
N SER A 61 6.35 -3.86 -11.81
CA SER A 61 7.76 -3.52 -11.60
C SER A 61 8.06 -2.80 -10.28
N PHE A 62 7.03 -2.41 -9.52
CA PHE A 62 7.17 -1.72 -8.23
C PHE A 62 6.59 -2.51 -7.06
N ILE A 63 6.09 -3.73 -7.30
CA ILE A 63 5.30 -4.45 -6.31
C ILE A 63 6.05 -4.71 -5.00
N ASN A 64 7.36 -4.97 -5.09
CA ASN A 64 8.22 -5.22 -3.95
C ASN A 64 8.44 -3.98 -3.06
N TYR A 65 8.35 -2.77 -3.61
CA TYR A 65 8.41 -1.54 -2.81
C TYR A 65 7.14 -1.35 -1.96
N TYR A 66 6.00 -1.84 -2.45
CA TYR A 66 4.73 -1.77 -1.72
C TYR A 66 4.57 -2.89 -0.72
N PHE A 67 4.91 -4.13 -1.11
CA PHE A 67 4.59 -5.34 -0.36
C PHE A 67 5.79 -6.06 0.27
N GLY A 68 7.01 -5.54 0.07
CA GLY A 68 8.23 -6.21 0.50
C GLY A 68 8.64 -7.34 -0.45
N ASN A 69 9.81 -7.93 -0.21
CA ASN A 69 10.31 -9.05 -1.04
C ASN A 69 9.83 -10.42 -0.52
N SER A 70 9.37 -10.48 0.73
CA SER A 70 8.90 -11.68 1.40
C SER A 70 7.76 -11.38 2.37
N THR A 71 7.06 -12.42 2.83
CA THR A 71 5.84 -12.26 3.66
C THR A 71 6.12 -11.62 5.03
N ASP A 72 7.31 -11.79 5.57
CA ASP A 72 7.81 -11.15 6.80
C ASP A 72 8.25 -9.69 6.58
N GLN A 73 8.41 -9.26 5.33
CA GLN A 73 8.80 -7.90 4.95
C GLN A 73 7.61 -7.02 4.54
N ILE A 74 6.38 -7.52 4.64
CA ILE A 74 5.18 -6.76 4.27
C ILE A 74 5.10 -5.47 5.13
N PRO A 75 5.17 -4.27 4.50
CA PRO A 75 5.19 -3.03 5.26
C PRO A 75 3.86 -2.74 5.97
N GLN A 76 3.91 -2.51 7.28
CA GLN A 76 2.73 -2.16 8.07
C GLN A 76 1.94 -0.93 7.56
N PRO A 77 2.56 0.10 6.94
CA PRO A 77 1.80 1.20 6.34
C PRO A 77 0.84 0.74 5.24
N VAL A 78 1.25 -0.21 4.38
CA VAL A 78 0.38 -0.72 3.30
C VAL A 78 -0.77 -1.54 3.89
N VAL A 79 -0.49 -2.33 4.92
CA VAL A 79 -1.52 -3.11 5.63
C VAL A 79 -2.54 -2.17 6.26
N SER A 80 -2.08 -1.16 7.00
CA SER A 80 -2.95 -0.16 7.64
C SER A 80 -3.84 0.56 6.63
N TYR A 81 -3.28 0.97 5.49
CA TYR A 81 -4.02 1.63 4.43
C TYR A 81 -5.10 0.72 3.84
N LEU A 82 -4.73 -0.49 3.44
CA LEU A 82 -5.66 -1.43 2.81
C LEU A 82 -6.72 -1.94 3.80
N SER A 83 -6.38 -2.18 5.07
CA SER A 83 -7.35 -2.53 6.12
C SER A 83 -8.36 -1.41 6.37
N ALA A 84 -7.94 -0.15 6.27
CA ALA A 84 -8.87 0.98 6.35
C ALA A 84 -9.84 1.01 5.17
N LEU A 85 -9.38 0.68 3.95
CA LEU A 85 -10.27 0.53 2.79
C LEU A 85 -11.24 -0.63 2.95
N GLN A 86 -10.75 -1.79 3.42
CA GLN A 86 -11.56 -2.98 3.71
C GLN A 86 -12.69 -2.64 4.70
N THR A 87 -12.34 -1.94 5.78
CA THR A 87 -13.29 -1.54 6.83
C THR A 87 -14.34 -0.59 6.27
N ARG A 88 -13.92 0.42 5.50
CA ARG A 88 -14.83 1.37 4.84
C ARG A 88 -15.69 0.72 3.77
N GLY A 89 -15.21 -0.36 3.16
CA GLY A 89 -15.94 -1.21 2.21
C GLY A 89 -16.91 -2.19 2.87
N SER A 90 -17.30 -1.96 4.13
CA SER A 90 -18.19 -2.83 4.91
C SER A 90 -17.61 -4.23 5.13
N GLY A 91 -16.29 -4.32 5.34
CA GLY A 91 -15.59 -5.58 5.57
C GLY A 91 -15.44 -6.47 4.32
N LYS A 92 -15.82 -5.97 3.14
CA LYS A 92 -15.63 -6.71 1.89
C LYS A 92 -14.17 -6.65 1.45
N PRO A 93 -13.67 -7.68 0.74
CA PRO A 93 -12.28 -7.69 0.26
C PRO A 93 -11.95 -6.47 -0.61
N VAL A 94 -10.77 -5.90 -0.39
CA VAL A 94 -10.21 -4.85 -1.26
C VAL A 94 -9.86 -5.47 -2.61
N ARG A 95 -10.20 -4.78 -3.70
CA ARG A 95 -9.86 -5.22 -5.05
C ARG A 95 -8.56 -4.57 -5.50
N LEU A 96 -7.56 -5.40 -5.78
CA LEU A 96 -6.23 -4.98 -6.20
C LEU A 96 -5.97 -5.52 -7.60
N ARG A 97 -5.56 -4.66 -8.52
CA ARG A 97 -5.11 -5.06 -9.86
C ARG A 97 -3.60 -4.95 -9.91
N LEU A 98 -2.94 -6.04 -10.28
CA LEU A 98 -1.50 -6.08 -10.55
C LEU A 98 -1.27 -6.18 -12.05
N GLY A 99 -0.49 -5.27 -12.61
CA GLY A 99 -0.20 -5.28 -14.04
C GLY A 99 0.50 -4.00 -14.46
N GLY A 100 0.02 -3.42 -15.55
CA GLY A 100 0.50 -2.15 -16.10
C GLY A 100 1.35 -2.39 -17.32
N ASN A 101 1.95 -1.35 -17.89
CA ASN A 101 2.86 -1.52 -19.02
C ASN A 101 4.00 -2.49 -18.64
N SER A 102 4.47 -2.41 -17.38
CA SER A 102 5.50 -3.30 -16.87
C SER A 102 5.13 -4.79 -16.95
N MET A 103 3.86 -5.16 -17.07
CA MET A 103 3.43 -6.55 -17.23
C MET A 103 3.53 -7.06 -18.67
N ASP A 104 3.39 -6.18 -19.66
CA ASP A 104 3.16 -6.58 -21.06
C ASP A 104 4.31 -7.44 -21.63
N SER A 105 5.54 -7.14 -21.21
CA SER A 105 6.76 -7.87 -21.59
C SER A 105 7.44 -8.59 -20.42
N SER A 106 6.74 -8.74 -19.28
CA SER A 106 7.25 -9.47 -18.12
C SER A 106 7.06 -10.98 -18.27
N THR A 107 7.93 -11.76 -17.63
CA THR A 107 7.89 -13.23 -17.74
C THR A 107 7.75 -13.88 -16.37
N TYR A 108 6.79 -14.79 -16.24
CA TYR A 108 6.76 -15.68 -15.07
C TYR A 108 7.85 -16.75 -15.19
N VAL A 109 8.74 -16.80 -14.21
CA VAL A 109 9.85 -17.76 -14.14
C VAL A 109 9.65 -18.65 -12.90
N PRO A 110 9.21 -19.92 -13.07
CA PRO A 110 8.86 -20.79 -11.94
C PRO A 110 10.01 -21.07 -10.96
N SER A 111 11.26 -20.99 -11.43
CA SER A 111 12.47 -21.21 -10.64
C SER A 111 13.06 -19.94 -10.04
N GLN A 112 12.46 -18.77 -10.29
CA GLN A 112 12.97 -17.52 -9.75
C GLN A 112 12.68 -17.44 -8.24
N PRO A 113 13.71 -17.22 -7.40
CA PRO A 113 13.53 -17.10 -5.96
C PRO A 113 13.00 -15.73 -5.55
N ASP A 114 13.37 -14.69 -6.28
CA ASP A 114 13.02 -13.31 -5.96
C ASP A 114 11.61 -12.95 -6.41
N ILE A 115 10.99 -12.00 -5.72
CA ILE A 115 9.65 -11.51 -6.08
C ILE A 115 9.60 -10.93 -7.50
N ILE A 116 10.61 -10.14 -7.87
CA ILE A 116 10.83 -9.56 -9.20
C ILE A 116 12.33 -9.41 -9.48
N GLU A 117 12.71 -9.46 -10.75
CA GLU A 117 14.06 -9.16 -11.25
C GLU A 117 13.95 -8.29 -12.51
N PHE A 118 14.62 -7.14 -12.53
CA PHE A 118 14.64 -6.29 -13.74
C PHE A 118 15.50 -6.93 -14.84
N THR A 119 14.92 -7.10 -16.02
CA THR A 119 15.57 -7.83 -17.13
C THR A 119 16.28 -6.92 -18.12
N ASP A 120 15.88 -5.65 -18.21
CA ASP A 120 16.47 -4.67 -19.12
C ASP A 120 16.93 -3.40 -18.37
N PRO A 121 18.24 -3.14 -18.28
CA PRO A 121 18.76 -1.93 -17.64
C PRO A 121 18.52 -0.65 -18.49
N ASN A 122 18.19 -0.79 -19.78
CA ASN A 122 17.90 0.31 -20.68
C ASN A 122 16.39 0.50 -20.92
N ALA A 123 15.56 -0.21 -20.16
CA ALA A 123 14.12 -0.15 -20.28
C ALA A 123 13.59 1.29 -20.17
N ASN A 124 12.50 1.56 -20.87
CA ASN A 124 11.79 2.83 -20.74
C ASN A 124 11.30 2.98 -19.29
N SER A 125 11.37 4.19 -18.71
CA SER A 125 10.91 4.40 -17.33
C SER A 125 9.43 4.05 -17.11
N ASN A 126 8.62 4.13 -18.16
CA ASN A 126 7.19 3.85 -18.15
C ASN A 126 6.85 2.40 -18.52
N ASP A 127 7.84 1.59 -18.90
CA ASP A 127 7.68 0.18 -19.26
C ASP A 127 8.97 -0.56 -18.88
N ARG A 128 8.97 -1.09 -17.66
CA ARG A 128 10.12 -1.78 -17.05
C ARG A 128 9.76 -3.25 -16.87
N PRO A 129 10.08 -4.12 -17.85
CA PRO A 129 9.79 -5.54 -17.73
C PRO A 129 10.60 -6.16 -16.59
N VAL A 130 10.01 -7.16 -15.96
CA VAL A 130 10.62 -7.95 -14.91
C VAL A 130 10.37 -9.44 -15.16
N ASN A 131 11.28 -10.28 -14.69
CA ASN A 131 10.94 -11.65 -14.39
C ASN A 131 10.30 -11.69 -13.00
N TYR A 132 9.29 -12.54 -12.79
CA TYR A 132 8.64 -12.72 -11.49
C TYR A 132 8.40 -14.20 -11.20
N GLY A 133 8.46 -14.59 -9.93
CA GLY A 133 8.39 -15.99 -9.49
C GLY A 133 7.28 -16.30 -8.49
N PRO A 134 7.21 -17.54 -7.97
CA PRO A 134 6.22 -17.97 -6.99
C PRO A 134 6.14 -17.08 -5.74
N GLN A 135 7.27 -16.50 -5.32
CA GLN A 135 7.38 -15.61 -4.16
C GLN A 135 6.42 -14.41 -4.23
N LEU A 136 6.10 -13.91 -5.43
CA LEU A 136 5.10 -12.86 -5.63
C LEU A 136 3.73 -13.28 -5.12
N PHE A 137 3.29 -14.49 -5.46
CA PHE A 137 1.97 -14.98 -5.06
C PHE A 137 1.90 -15.26 -3.55
N ASP A 138 3.01 -15.71 -2.95
CA ASP A 138 3.11 -15.87 -1.50
C ASP A 138 3.00 -14.53 -0.77
N VAL A 139 3.69 -13.50 -1.25
CA VAL A 139 3.59 -12.13 -0.71
C VAL A 139 2.18 -11.58 -0.87
N MET A 140 1.57 -11.71 -2.06
CA MET A 140 0.18 -11.29 -2.30
C MET A 140 -0.81 -12.00 -1.35
N LYS A 141 -0.64 -13.29 -1.13
CA LYS A 141 -1.43 -14.05 -0.15
C LYS A 141 -1.20 -13.57 1.28
N GLY A 142 0.04 -13.27 1.64
CA GLY A 142 0.41 -12.66 2.92
C GLY A 142 -0.30 -11.33 3.14
N VAL A 143 -0.29 -10.44 2.14
CA VAL A 143 -1.00 -9.15 2.17
C VAL A 143 -2.51 -9.37 2.32
N SER A 144 -3.11 -10.27 1.54
CA SER A 144 -4.54 -10.58 1.66
C SER A 144 -4.92 -11.04 3.07
N THR A 145 -4.07 -11.88 3.68
CA THR A 145 -4.27 -12.38 5.05
C THR A 145 -4.15 -11.24 6.07
N ALA A 146 -3.10 -10.41 5.97
CA ALA A 146 -2.85 -9.30 6.91
C ALA A 146 -3.94 -8.22 6.87
N VAL A 147 -4.56 -8.00 5.72
CA VAL A 147 -5.62 -6.99 5.52
C VAL A 147 -7.00 -7.47 6.00
N GLY A 148 -7.18 -8.77 6.23
CA GLY A 148 -8.50 -9.36 6.47
C GLY A 148 -9.31 -9.55 5.18
N GLY A 149 -8.61 -9.67 4.04
CA GLY A 149 -9.18 -9.94 2.72
C GLY A 149 -8.76 -8.93 1.66
N ALA A 150 -7.93 -9.38 0.72
CA ALA A 150 -7.70 -8.73 -0.56
C ALA A 150 -7.90 -9.73 -1.71
N GLN A 151 -8.51 -9.26 -2.80
CA GLN A 151 -8.69 -10.01 -4.04
C GLN A 151 -7.81 -9.39 -5.12
N PHE A 152 -7.06 -10.23 -5.81
CA PHE A 152 -6.14 -9.81 -6.85
C PHE A 152 -6.67 -10.17 -8.24
N LEU A 153 -6.63 -9.19 -9.14
CA LEU A 153 -6.71 -9.39 -10.58
C LEU A 153 -5.29 -9.23 -11.13
N VAL A 154 -4.71 -10.30 -11.66
CA VAL A 154 -3.36 -10.29 -12.21
C VAL A 154 -3.47 -10.20 -13.73
N GLY A 155 -2.74 -9.26 -14.33
CA GLY A 155 -2.60 -9.21 -15.79
C GLY A 155 -1.84 -10.42 -16.31
N GLU A 156 -2.23 -10.92 -17.46
CA GLU A 156 -1.48 -11.95 -18.20
C GLU A 156 -0.61 -11.24 -19.24
N PRO A 157 0.67 -11.60 -19.41
CA PRO A 157 1.46 -11.14 -20.54
C PRO A 157 0.76 -11.52 -21.85
N SER A 158 0.75 -10.62 -22.83
CA SER A 158 0.21 -10.96 -24.15
C SER A 158 1.04 -12.10 -24.75
N GLN A 159 0.41 -13.26 -24.96
CA GLN A 159 1.08 -14.37 -25.65
C GLN A 159 1.39 -13.94 -27.09
N THR A 160 2.67 -13.81 -27.41
CA THR A 160 3.19 -13.68 -28.78
C THR A 160 3.68 -15.02 -29.28
#